data_AF-S4NVN6-F1
#
_entry.id   AF-S4NVN6-F1
#
_cell.length_a   1.000
_cell.length_b   1.000
_cell.length_c   1.000
_cell.angle_alpha   90.00
_cell.angle_beta   90.00
_cell.angle_gamma   90.00
#
_symmetry.space_group_name_H-M   'P 1'
#
loop_
_entity.id
_entity.type
_entity.pdbx_description
1 polymer ?
#
loop_
_entity_poly.entity_id
_entity_poly.type
_entity_poly.pdbx_seq_one_letter_code
_entity_poly.pdbx_strand_id
1 'polypeptide(L)'
;VTVRLPAQGVCPGQVVPVTVSVRNRTSVELVKIVFAITSRERYRSQQPPSEYEPPEEVLTTLKRGPVLAHTTRDFVFQLAVPDFLPPNMDQCNI
;
A
#
# COMPACT_ATOMS: atom_id res chain seq x y z
N VAL A 1 2.72 -14.21 8.23
CA VAL A 1 2.16 -12.88 8.56
C VAL A 1 0.73 -12.87 8.09
N THR A 2 -0.19 -12.36 8.89
CA THR A 2 -1.62 -12.24 8.53
C THR A 2 -1.98 -10.77 8.50
N VAL A 3 -2.53 -10.29 7.39
CA VAL A 3 -2.93 -8.89 7.19
C VAL A 3 -4.45 -8.83 7.03
N ARG A 4 -5.09 -7.84 7.67
CA ARG A 4 -6.51 -7.57 7.55
C ARG A 4 -6.73 -6.09 7.27
N LEU A 5 -7.51 -5.82 6.22
CA LEU A 5 -7.94 -4.50 5.80
C LEU A 5 -9.45 -4.36 6.07
N PRO A 6 -9.93 -3.17 6.44
CA PRO A 6 -11.34 -2.95 6.76
C PRO A 6 -12.23 -2.88 5.51
N ALA A 7 -11.66 -2.52 4.37
CA ALA A 7 -12.34 -2.39 3.09
C ALA A 7 -11.38 -2.64 1.93
N GLN A 8 -11.95 -2.93 0.75
CA GLN A 8 -11.19 -3.10 -0.50
C GLN A 8 -10.96 -1.78 -1.25
N GLY A 9 -11.76 -0.75 -0.96
CA GLY A 9 -11.64 0.59 -1.53
C GLY A 9 -11.50 1.64 -0.43
N VAL A 10 -10.73 2.69 -0.71
CA VAL A 10 -10.40 3.76 0.23
C VAL A 10 -10.47 5.10 -0.50
N CYS A 11 -10.89 6.14 0.18
CA CYS A 11 -10.95 7.49 -0.39
C CYS A 11 -9.62 8.23 -0.16
N PRO A 12 -9.23 9.15 -1.08
CA PRO A 12 -8.16 10.11 -0.81
C PRO A 12 -8.42 10.87 0.50
N GLY A 13 -7.37 11.10 1.28
CA GLY A 13 -7.44 11.77 2.59
C GLY A 13 -7.94 10.88 3.75
N GLN A 14 -8.40 9.66 3.48
CA GLN A 14 -8.86 8.74 4.51
C GLN A 14 -7.70 8.08 5.27
N VAL A 15 -7.89 7.82 6.57
CA VAL A 15 -6.97 6.99 7.36
C VAL A 15 -7.53 5.57 7.46
N VAL A 16 -6.73 4.59 7.02
CA VAL A 16 -7.13 3.18 6.91
C VAL A 16 -6.40 2.36 7.98
N PRO A 17 -7.11 1.74 8.94
CA PRO A 17 -6.48 0.88 9.94
C PRO A 17 -6.14 -0.51 9.36
N VAL A 18 -4.85 -0.79 9.16
CA VAL A 18 -4.36 -2.11 8.73
C VAL A 18 -3.96 -2.92 9.95
N THR A 19 -4.64 -4.05 10.17
CA THR A 19 -4.32 -4.96 11.28
C THR A 19 -3.40 -6.06 10.80
N VAL A 20 -2.30 -6.29 11.51
CA VAL A 20 -1.25 -7.22 11.10
C VAL A 20 -0.83 -8.08 12.27
N SER A 21 -0.96 -9.39 12.11
CA SER A 21 -0.45 -10.37 13.06
C SER A 21 0.82 -11.02 12.51
N VAL A 22 1.92 -10.86 13.23
CA VAL A 22 3.22 -11.45 12.89
C VAL A 22 3.57 -12.49 13.93
N ARG A 23 3.64 -13.74 13.48
CA ARG A 23 4.17 -14.86 14.25
C ARG A 23 5.57 -15.19 13.73
N ASN A 24 6.60 -14.71 14.41
CA ASN A 24 7.98 -15.03 14.11
C ASN A 24 8.37 -16.33 14.84
N ARG A 25 8.41 -17.45 14.14
CA ARG A 25 8.90 -18.73 14.70
C ARG A 25 10.37 -18.99 14.43
N THR A 26 11.04 -18.06 13.75
CA THR A 26 12.46 -18.19 13.40
C THR A 26 13.34 -17.76 14.57
N SER A 27 14.60 -18.16 14.51
CA SER A 27 15.66 -17.71 15.42
C SER A 27 16.21 -16.32 15.05
N VAL A 28 15.69 -15.70 13.99
CA VAL A 28 16.16 -14.41 13.47
C VAL A 28 15.13 -13.34 13.79
N GLU A 29 15.59 -12.16 14.21
CA GLU A 29 14.75 -11.00 14.44
C GLU A 29 14.33 -10.34 13.12
N LEU A 30 13.04 -10.05 12.99
CA LEU A 30 12.55 -9.22 11.88
C LEU A 30 12.82 -7.76 12.25
N VAL A 31 13.67 -7.05 11.52
CA VAL A 31 14.10 -5.68 11.86
C VAL A 31 12.98 -4.66 11.74
N LYS A 32 12.15 -4.76 10.69
CA LYS A 32 11.08 -3.82 10.41
C LYS A 32 10.01 -4.46 9.52
N ILE A 33 8.79 -3.98 9.70
CA ILE A 33 7.66 -4.23 8.81
C ILE A 33 7.37 -2.92 8.10
N VAL A 34 7.27 -2.97 6.77
CA VAL A 34 7.04 -1.80 5.92
C VAL A 34 5.72 -1.99 5.18
N PHE A 35 4.83 -1.01 5.31
CA PHE A 35 3.64 -0.85 4.48
C PHE A 35 3.86 0.36 3.58
N ALA A 36 3.52 0.23 2.30
CA ALA A 36 3.54 1.33 1.36
C ALA A 36 2.25 1.35 0.54
N ILE A 37 1.75 2.54 0.23
CA ILE A 37 0.79 2.75 -0.85
C ILE A 37 1.60 3.16 -2.05
N THR A 38 1.37 2.50 -3.17
CA THR A 38 2.02 2.79 -4.44
C THR A 38 1.00 3.12 -5.51
N SER A 39 1.37 4.02 -6.41
CA SER A 39 0.62 4.35 -7.61
C SER A 39 1.25 3.65 -8.80
N ARG A 40 0.43 2.99 -9.61
CA ARG A 40 0.80 2.49 -10.93
C ARG A 40 -0.11 3.09 -11.96
N GLU A 41 0.46 3.88 -12.84
CA GLU A 41 -0.27 4.57 -13.90
C GLU A 41 -0.03 3.90 -15.24
N ARG A 42 -0.96 4.08 -16.16
CA ARG A 42 -0.83 3.66 -17.56
C ARG A 42 -1.44 4.73 -18.44
N TYR A 43 -0.61 5.26 -19.33
CA TYR A 43 -1.02 6.24 -20.32
C TYR A 43 -1.27 5.53 -21.64
N ARG A 44 -2.38 5.89 -22.31
CA ARG A 44 -2.72 5.41 -23.64
C ARG A 44 -2.91 6.60 -24.57
N SER A 45 -2.20 6.60 -25.70
CA SER A 45 -2.44 7.51 -26.80
C SER A 45 -3.26 6.80 -27.87
N GLN A 46 -4.32 7.45 -28.37
CA GLN A 46 -5.13 6.91 -29.46
C GLN A 46 -4.53 7.24 -30.83
N GLN A 47 -3.80 8.36 -30.96
CA GLN A 47 -3.21 8.83 -32.21
C GLN A 47 -1.86 9.53 -31.96
N PRO A 48 -0.72 8.87 -32.23
CA PRO A 48 -0.57 7.48 -32.66
C PRO A 48 -0.94 6.48 -31.54
N PRO A 49 -1.38 5.25 -31.87
CA PRO A 49 -1.61 4.20 -30.88
C PRO A 49 -0.33 3.88 -30.13
N SER A 50 -0.29 4.18 -28.84
CA SER A 50 0.84 3.83 -27.97
C SER A 50 0.41 3.68 -26.52
N GLU A 51 1.20 2.94 -25.77
CA GLU A 51 1.00 2.76 -24.33
C GLU A 51 2.31 3.01 -23.60
N TYR A 52 2.22 3.64 -22.45
CA TYR A 52 3.36 3.94 -21.59
C TYR A 52 3.00 3.69 -20.13
N GLU A 53 3.81 2.88 -19.46
CA GLU A 53 3.69 2.60 -18.04
C GLU A 53 4.93 3.20 -17.34
N PRO A 54 4.80 4.34 -16.63
CA PRO A 54 5.90 4.85 -15.82
C PRO A 54 6.25 3.88 -14.67
N PRO A 55 7.43 4.05 -14.06
CA PRO A 55 7.78 3.34 -12.84
C PRO A 55 6.76 3.57 -11.72
N GLU A 56 6.58 2.56 -10.88
CA GLU A 56 5.71 2.62 -9.70
C GLU A 56 6.17 3.72 -8.73
N GLU A 57 5.25 4.59 -8.34
CA GLU A 57 5.52 5.70 -7.42
C GLU A 57 5.07 5.32 -6.01
N VAL A 58 5.91 5.55 -5.01
CA VAL A 58 5.57 5.33 -3.61
C VAL A 58 4.89 6.57 -3.04
N LEU A 59 3.57 6.50 -2.84
CA LEU A 59 2.76 7.61 -2.35
C LEU A 59 2.88 7.83 -0.84
N THR A 60 2.92 6.74 -0.06
CA THR A 60 3.15 6.81 1.38
C THR A 60 3.84 5.55 1.87
N THR A 61 4.58 5.65 2.96
CA THR A 61 5.25 4.51 3.59
C THR A 61 5.15 4.62 5.10
N LEU A 62 4.82 3.51 5.74
CA LEU A 62 4.76 3.38 7.17
C LEU A 62 5.60 2.19 7.62
N LYS A 63 6.48 2.44 8.59
CA LYS A 63 7.41 1.44 9.10
C LYS A 63 7.13 1.23 10.58
N ARG A 64 7.02 -0.01 11.04
CA ARG A 64 7.16 -0.32 12.48
C ARG A 64 8.20 -1.38 12.72
N GLY A 65 8.72 -1.30 13.94
CA GLY A 65 9.97 -1.88 14.37
C GLY A 65 10.00 -3.40 14.40
N PRO A 66 10.83 -3.95 15.28
CA PRO A 66 11.19 -5.33 15.11
C PRO A 66 10.21 -6.32 15.75
N VAL A 67 10.20 -7.53 15.21
CA VAL A 67 9.56 -8.69 15.82
C VAL A 67 10.66 -9.69 16.17
N LEU A 68 10.93 -9.78 17.47
CA LEU A 68 11.94 -10.66 18.04
C LEU A 68 11.72 -12.12 17.63
N ALA A 69 12.81 -12.89 17.63
CA ALA A 69 12.78 -14.33 17.42
C ALA A 69 11.77 -15.01 18.36
N HIS A 70 11.07 -16.02 17.85
CA HIS A 70 10.09 -16.81 18.60
C HIS A 70 8.92 -16.03 19.23
N THR A 71 8.65 -14.80 18.81
CA THR A 71 7.54 -13.99 19.35
C THR A 71 6.36 -13.87 18.39
N THR A 72 5.18 -13.57 18.96
CA THR A 72 4.00 -13.15 18.20
C THR A 72 3.68 -11.71 18.58
N ARG A 73 3.46 -10.85 17.58
CA ARG A 73 3.07 -9.45 17.76
C ARG A 73 1.94 -9.10 16.83
N ASP A 74 0.97 -8.36 17.38
CA ASP A 74 -0.11 -7.75 16.63
C ASP A 74 0.11 -6.24 16.55
N PHE A 75 -0.10 -5.70 15.36
CA PHE A 75 0.04 -4.29 15.06
C PHE A 75 -1.24 -3.76 14.43
N VAL A 76 -1.57 -2.52 14.78
CA VAL A 76 -2.54 -1.71 14.04
C VAL A 76 -1.80 -0.54 13.44
N PHE A 77 -1.78 -0.47 12.12
CA PHE A 77 -1.14 0.58 11.36
C PHE A 77 -2.20 1.55 10.85
N GLN A 78 -2.07 2.82 11.18
CA GLN A 78 -2.95 3.87 10.65
C GLN A 78 -2.33 4.40 9.36
N LEU A 79 -2.75 3.85 8.23
CA LEU A 79 -2.22 4.22 6.92
C LEU A 79 -3.02 5.42 6.39
N ALA A 80 -2.40 6.60 6.38
CA ALA A 80 -3.00 7.79 5.78
C ALA A 80 -2.90 7.70 4.25
N VAL A 81 -4.05 7.66 3.60
CA VAL A 81 -4.16 7.71 2.14
C VAL A 81 -3.92 9.16 1.73
N PRO A 82 -2.91 9.44 0.88
CA PRO A 82 -2.66 10.80 0.44
C PRO A 82 -3.80 11.31 -0.43
N ASP A 83 -3.86 12.63 -0.60
CA ASP A 83 -4.78 13.23 -1.54
C ASP A 83 -4.24 13.02 -2.96
N PHE A 84 -5.04 12.40 -3.82
CA PHE A 84 -4.75 12.24 -5.24
C PHE A 84 -6.04 12.27 -6.05
N LEU A 85 -5.93 12.64 -7.33
CA LEU A 85 -7.06 12.59 -8.24
C LEU A 85 -7.36 11.12 -8.58
N PRO A 86 -8.63 10.68 -8.53
CA PRO A 86 -8.98 9.28 -8.75
C PRO A 86 -8.49 8.80 -10.13
N PRO A 87 -7.63 7.77 -10.18
CA PRO A 87 -7.07 7.27 -11.42
C PRO A 87 -8.08 6.36 -12.13
N ASN A 88 -8.98 6.95 -12.91
CA ASN A 88 -9.81 6.21 -13.88
C ASN A 88 -10.32 7.17 -14.96
N MET A 89 -9.39 7.77 -15.71
CA MET A 89 -9.75 8.68 -16.80
C MET A 89 -10.25 7.96 -18.06
N ASP A 90 -10.08 6.64 -18.18
CA ASP A 90 -10.61 5.84 -19.30
C ASP A 90 -12.14 5.93 -19.42
N GLN A 91 -12.84 6.26 -18.34
CA GLN A 91 -14.30 6.47 -18.30
C GLN A 91 -14.71 7.95 -18.20
N CYS A 92 -13.75 8.86 -18.10
CA CYS A 92 -14.01 10.29 -18.10
C CYS A 92 -13.96 10.80 -19.55
N ASN A 93 -15.12 10.82 -20.24
CA ASN A 93 -15.30 11.57 -21.48
C ASN A 93 -15.32 13.08 -21.18
N ILE A 94 -14.16 13.67 -20.86
CA ILE A 94 -14.05 15.15 -20.82
C ILE A 94 -13.85 15.72 -22.23
#